data_AF-A0AA44LEE0-F1
#
_entry.id   AF-A0AA44LEE0-F1
#
_cell.length_a   1.000
_cell.length_b   1.000
_cell.length_c   1.000
_cell.angle_alpha   90.00
_cell.angle_beta   90.00
_cell.angle_gamma   90.00
#
_symmetry.space_group_name_H-M   'P 1'
#
loop_
_entity.id
_entity.type
_entity.pdbx_description
1 polymer ?
#
loop_
_entity_poly.entity_id
_entity_poly.type
_entity_poly.pdbx_seq_one_letter_code
_entity_poly.pdbx_strand_id
1 'polypeptide(L)' 'MATTSCPKCSSTRFELKEHPVANSKYRILFIQCSSCGAAVGTTEYQNTNSLIHNLAKKLGFSI' A
#
# COMPACT_ATOMS: atom_id res chain seq x y z
N MET A 1 -18.57 6.97 -17.08
CA MET A 1 -17.40 6.25 -16.51
C MET A 1 -17.24 6.69 -15.06
N ALA A 2 -17.11 5.77 -14.10
CA ALA A 2 -16.88 6.14 -12.71
C ALA A 2 -15.43 6.63 -12.53
N THR A 3 -15.25 7.71 -11.79
CA THR A 3 -13.92 8.24 -11.43
C THR A 3 -13.70 7.99 -9.95
N THR A 4 -12.55 7.43 -9.58
CA THR A 4 -12.19 7.24 -8.17
C THR A 4 -12.13 8.59 -7.47
N SER A 5 -12.88 8.74 -6.38
CA SER A 5 -12.96 9.97 -5.60
C SER A 5 -12.88 9.67 -4.11
N CYS A 6 -12.36 10.61 -3.35
CA CYS A 6 -12.24 10.50 -1.91
C CYS A 6 -13.64 10.54 -1.28
N PRO A 7 -14.02 9.56 -0.44
CA PRO A 7 -15.35 9.54 0.17
C PRO A 7 -15.59 10.67 1.18
N LYS A 8 -14.52 11.35 1.64
CA LYS A 8 -14.60 12.43 2.63
C LYS A 8 -14.67 13.84 2.01
N CYS A 9 -13.98 14.10 0.90
CA CYS A 9 -13.84 15.45 0.34
C CYS A 9 -13.99 15.53 -1.18
N SER A 10 -14.37 14.44 -1.84
CA SER A 10 -14.56 14.35 -3.30
C SER A 10 -13.32 14.63 -4.16
N SER A 11 -12.14 14.87 -3.55
CA SER A 11 -10.87 14.98 -4.27
C SER A 11 -10.52 13.67 -4.99
N THR A 12 -9.88 13.79 -6.15
CA THR A 12 -9.43 12.66 -6.97
C THR A 12 -7.93 12.39 -6.84
N ARG A 13 -7.24 13.09 -5.93
CA ARG A 13 -5.80 12.99 -5.74
C ARG A 13 -5.46 12.14 -4.52
N PHE A 14 -4.67 11.09 -4.74
CA PHE A 14 -4.26 10.14 -3.72
C PHE A 14 -2.73 10.03 -3.66
N GLU A 15 -2.22 9.70 -2.48
CA GLU A 15 -0.81 9.50 -2.20
C GLU A 15 -0.59 8.23 -1.38
N LEU A 16 0.61 7.65 -1.51
CA LEU A 16 1.09 6.59 -0.63
C LEU A 16 1.88 7.22 0.51
N LYS A 17 1.46 6.97 1.76
CA LYS A 17 2.11 7.49 2.94
C LYS A 17 2.25 6.42 4.01
N GLU A 18 3.43 6.35 4.62
CA GLU A 18 3.66 5.49 5.77
C GLU A 18 3.07 6.14 7.04
N HIS A 19 2.36 5.34 7.82
CA HIS A 19 1.90 5.72 9.15
C HIS A 19 2.18 4.60 10.16
N PRO A 20 2.46 4.95 11.42
CA PRO A 20 2.62 3.96 12.47
C PRO A 20 1.28 3.25 12.74
N VAL A 21 1.29 1.92 12.65
CA VAL A 21 0.13 1.08 12.99
C VAL A 21 0.40 0.41 14.33
N ALA A 22 -0.48 0.65 15.30
CA ALA A 22 -0.36 0.09 16.64
C ALA A 22 -0.28 -1.45 16.59
N ASN A 23 0.66 -2.02 17.34
CA ASN A 23 0.91 -3.47 17.43
C ASN A 23 1.24 -4.16 16.09
N SER A 24 1.66 -3.41 15.06
CA SER A 24 2.15 -4.00 13.81
C SER A 24 3.65 -4.25 13.87
N LYS A 25 4.07 -5.47 13.50
CA LYS A 25 5.49 -5.80 13.29
C LYS A 25 6.01 -5.37 11.92
N TYR A 26 5.11 -5.07 10.99
CA TYR A 26 5.44 -4.77 9.60
C TYR A 26 5.04 -3.34 9.23
N ARG A 27 5.82 -2.73 8.34
CA ARG A 27 5.55 -1.39 7.81
C ARG A 27 4.37 -1.46 6.84
N ILE A 28 3.35 -0.65 7.10
CA ILE A 28 2.14 -0.56 6.28
C ILE A 28 2.12 0.83 5.64
N LEU A 29 1.90 0.85 4.32
CA LEU A 29 1.65 2.07 3.57
C LEU A 29 0.15 2.27 3.43
N PHE A 30 -0.30 3.50 3.65
CA PHE A 30 -1.68 3.90 3.41
C PHE A 30 -1.77 4.58 2.06
N ILE A 31 -2.76 4.16 1.27
CA ILE A 31 -3.27 4.96 0.17
C ILE A 31 -4.24 5.94 0.81
N GLN A 32 -3.89 7.22 0.80
CA GLN A 32 -4.70 8.26 1.43
C GLN A 32 -4.99 9.40 0.46
N CYS A 33 -6.08 10.13 0.70
CA CYS A 33 -6.36 11.35 -0.05
C CYS A 33 -5.32 12.42 0.29
N SER A 34 -4.61 12.91 -0.73
CA SER A 34 -3.60 13.98 -0.59
C SER A 34 -4.20 15.33 -0.15
N SER A 35 -5.53 15.51 -0.28
CA SER A 35 -6.20 16.76 0.09
C SER A 35 -6.69 16.78 1.55
N CYS A 36 -7.21 15.67 2.06
CA CYS A 36 -7.84 15.64 3.40
C CYS A 36 -7.28 14.57 4.34
N GLY A 37 -6.31 13.77 3.90
CA GLY A 37 -5.67 12.73 4.69
C GLY A 37 -6.53 11.49 4.96
N ALA A 38 -7.72 11.37 4.35
CA ALA A 38 -8.56 10.17 4.54
C ALA A 38 -7.87 8.93 3.95
N ALA A 39 -7.63 7.92 4.78
CA ALA A 39 -7.17 6.61 4.35
C ALA A 39 -8.26 5.91 3.54
N VAL A 40 -7.94 5.45 2.33
CA VAL A 40 -8.85 4.71 1.45
C VAL A 40 -8.42 3.25 1.25
N GLY A 41 -7.17 2.92 1.57
CA GLY A 41 -6.67 1.56 1.52
C GLY A 41 -5.28 1.45 2.14
N THR A 42 -4.80 0.22 2.21
CA THR A 42 -3.46 -0.12 2.74
C THR A 42 -2.76 -1.08 1.81
N THR A 43 -1.43 -0.97 1.75
CA THR A 43 -0.56 -1.91 1.06
C THR A 43 0.71 -2.16 1.88
N GLU A 44 1.41 -3.22 1.56
CA GLU A 44 2.66 -3.60 2.20
C GLU A 44 3.78 -2.65 1.78
N TYR A 45 4.69 -2.32 2.71
CA TYR A 45 5.87 -1.53 2.37
C TYR A 45 6.83 -2.26 1.43
N GLN A 46 6.97 -3.58 1.62
CA GLN A 46 7.76 -4.43 0.74
C GLN A 46 6.82 -5.22 -0.15
N ASN A 47 7.18 -5.34 -1.44
CA ASN A 47 6.44 -6.19 -2.35
C ASN A 47 6.71 -7.66 -2.00
N THR A 48 5.75 -8.30 -1.34
CA THR A 48 5.86 -9.70 -0.90
C THR A 48 6.11 -10.65 -2.08
N ASN A 49 5.51 -10.41 -3.24
CA ASN A 49 5.76 -11.24 -4.42
C ASN A 49 7.22 -11.16 -4.86
N SER A 50 7.81 -9.96 -4.90
CA SER A 50 9.24 -9.80 -5.21
C SER A 50 10.12 -10.52 -4.20
N LEU A 51 9.76 -10.50 -2.91
CA LEU A 51 10.48 -11.26 -1.88
C LEU A 51 10.36 -12.77 -2.09
N ILE A 52 9.17 -13.27 -2.46
CA ILE A 52 8.93 -14.69 -2.76
C ILE A 52 9.74 -15.14 -3.98
N HIS A 53 9.70 -14.40 -5.09
CA HIS A 53 10.50 -14.72 -6.28
C HIS A 53 12.01 -14.72 -5.95
N ASN A 54 12.47 -13.73 -5.19
CA ASN A 54 13.87 -13.66 -4.75
C ASN A 54 14.26 -14.84 -3.84
N LEU A 55 13.36 -15.25 -2.95
CA LEU A 55 13.56 -16.40 -2.07
C LEU A 55 13.62 -17.70 -2.87
N ALA A 56 12.66 -17.93 -3.76
CA ALA A 56 12.59 -19.13 -4.60
C ALA A 56 13.85 -19.27 -5.48
N LYS A 57 14.30 -18.16 -6.09
CA LYS A 57 15.54 -18.13 -6.85
C LYS A 57 16.75 -18.53 -6.01
N LYS A 58 16.85 -18.05 -4.77
CA LYS A 58 17.94 -18.41 -3.83
C LYS A 58 17.88 -19.87 -3.38
N LEU A 59 16.69 -20.46 -3.34
CA LEU A 59 16.46 -21.88 -3.02
C LEU A 59 16.61 -22.81 -4.23
N GLY A 60 16.84 -22.27 -5.43
CA GLY A 60 17.02 -23.06 -6.65
C GLY A 60 15.73 -23.39 -7.40
N PHE A 61 14.60 -22.80 -7.03
CA PHE A 61 13.34 -22.93 -7.77
C PHE A 61 13.22 -21.84 -8.85
N SER A 62 12.68 -22.22 -10.01
CA SER A 62 12.36 -21.33 -11.12
C SER A 62 10.85 -21.09 -11.14
N ILE A 63 10.42 -19.87 -10.77
CA ILE A 63 9.04 -19.38 -10.78
C ILE A 63 8.95 -17.95 -11.25
#